data_AF-A0A972QC45-F1
#
_entry.id   AF-A0A972QC45-F1
#
_cell.length_a   1.000
_cell.length_b   1.000
_cell.length_c   1.000
_cell.angle_alpha   90.00
_cell.angle_beta   90.00
_cell.angle_gamma   90.00
#
_symmetry.space_group_name_H-M   'P 1'
#
loop_
_entity.id
_entity.type
_entity.pdbx_description
1 polymer ?
#
loop_
_entity_poly.entity_id
_entity_poly.type
_entity_poly.pdbx_seq_one_letter_code
_entity_poly.pdbx_strand_id
1 'polypeptide(L)'
;MIDQKNNQFAAKHQNKAQINTIIKNEILKQNKDGKLPCLVAFRIADSLQVAAAEVGKTVDLLNFRLTKCQIGLFGYKPQKKIIKAKEPEDRNLKKAIRERLVEERQPCISAW
;
A
#
# COMPACT_ATOMS: atom_id res chain seq x y z
N MET A 1 13.90 -14.81 10.19
CA MET A 1 12.59 -15.49 10.05
C MET A 1 11.73 -14.65 9.13
N ILE A 2 11.48 -15.14 7.91
CA ILE A 2 10.57 -14.50 6.94
C ILE A 2 9.15 -14.82 7.44
N ASP A 3 8.34 -13.81 7.73
CA ASP A 3 6.93 -13.98 8.11
C ASP A 3 6.17 -14.61 6.92
N GLN A 4 6.14 -15.95 6.87
CA GLN A 4 5.48 -16.77 5.86
C GLN A 4 3.97 -16.93 6.12
N LYS A 5 3.25 -15.87 6.51
CA LYS A 5 1.79 -15.93 6.65
C LYS A 5 1.12 -15.11 5.54
N ASN A 6 0.70 -15.85 4.52
CA ASN A 6 -0.10 -15.51 3.32
C ASN A 6 0.65 -14.98 2.08
N ASN A 7 1.00 -15.91 1.19
CA ASN A 7 1.32 -15.70 -0.23
C ASN A 7 0.10 -15.14 -1.01
N GLN A 8 -0.31 -13.90 -0.74
CA GLN A 8 -1.53 -13.30 -1.31
C GLN A 8 -1.28 -12.38 -2.51
N PHE A 9 -0.04 -11.97 -2.78
CA PHE A 9 0.21 -10.94 -3.78
C PHE A 9 0.28 -11.49 -5.20
N ALA A 10 0.96 -12.61 -5.39
CA ALA A 10 1.04 -13.26 -6.71
C ALA A 10 -0.35 -13.62 -7.25
N ALA A 11 -1.30 -13.99 -6.37
CA ALA A 11 -2.67 -14.35 -6.72
C ALA A 11 -3.49 -13.22 -7.37
N LYS A 12 -3.06 -11.95 -7.25
CA LYS A 12 -3.70 -10.82 -7.97
C LYS A 12 -3.55 -10.91 -9.48
N HIS A 13 -2.55 -11.67 -9.94
CA HIS A 13 -2.21 -11.82 -11.35
C HIS A 13 -2.62 -13.23 -11.80
N GLN A 14 -3.26 -13.33 -12.98
CA GLN A 14 -3.71 -14.61 -13.52
C GLN A 14 -2.54 -15.60 -13.72
N ASN A 15 -2.82 -16.91 -13.69
CA ASN A 15 -1.85 -18.03 -13.77
C ASN A 15 -0.89 -18.05 -14.99
N LYS A 16 -0.98 -17.08 -15.91
CA LYS A 16 -0.09 -16.92 -17.08
C LYS A 16 0.84 -15.70 -16.98
N ALA A 17 0.89 -15.02 -15.84
CA ALA A 17 1.74 -13.85 -15.67
C ALA A 17 3.23 -14.24 -15.66
N GLN A 18 3.90 -14.02 -16.80
CA GLN A 18 5.34 -14.25 -16.92
C GLN A 18 6.12 -13.16 -16.18
N ILE A 19 7.10 -13.57 -15.38
CA ILE A 19 8.01 -12.66 -14.70
C ILE A 19 9.06 -12.17 -15.70
N ASN A 20 9.21 -10.85 -15.82
CA ASN A 20 10.34 -10.26 -16.54
C ASN A 20 11.63 -10.43 -15.72
N THR A 21 12.57 -11.21 -16.24
CA THR A 21 13.82 -11.54 -15.55
C THR A 21 14.70 -10.32 -15.27
N ILE A 22 14.69 -9.31 -16.14
CA ILE A 22 15.46 -8.08 -15.97
C ILE A 22 14.93 -7.30 -14.75
N ILE A 23 13.61 -7.09 -14.70
CA ILE A 23 12.95 -6.41 -13.57
C ILE A 23 13.16 -7.20 -12.28
N LYS A 24 13.02 -8.53 -12.32
CA LYS A 24 13.27 -9.42 -11.16
C LYS A 24 14.66 -9.22 -10.59
N ASN A 25 15.69 -9.21 -11.45
CA ASN A 25 17.07 -9.09 -11.01
C ASN A 25 17.33 -7.73 -10.33
N GLU A 26 16.79 -6.64 -10.86
CA GLU A 26 16.91 -5.31 -10.23
C GLU A 26 16.18 -5.24 -8.89
N ILE A 27 15.00 -5.84 -8.78
CA ILE A 27 14.30 -5.95 -7.49
C ILE A 27 15.13 -6.75 -6.47
N LEU A 28 15.71 -7.90 -6.88
CA LEU A 28 16.51 -8.74 -5.98
C LEU A 28 17.75 -8.00 -5.46
N LYS A 29 18.41 -7.17 -6.28
CA LYS A 29 19.55 -6.35 -5.84
C LYS A 29 19.20 -5.31 -4.77
N GLN A 30 17.97 -4.77 -4.82
CA GLN A 30 17.59 -3.59 -4.02
C GLN A 30 16.61 -3.91 -2.88
N ASN A 31 16.07 -5.12 -2.82
CA ASN A 31 15.18 -5.54 -1.74
C ASN A 31 15.92 -5.75 -0.40
N LYS A 32 15.17 -5.61 0.69
CA LYS A 32 15.62 -6.02 2.04
C LYS A 32 14.53 -6.86 2.69
N ASP A 33 14.84 -8.12 3.02
CA ASP A 33 13.91 -9.08 3.64
C ASP A 33 12.56 -9.20 2.90
N GLY A 34 12.59 -9.29 1.56
CA GLY A 34 11.39 -9.36 0.74
C GLY A 34 10.55 -8.07 0.75
N LYS A 35 11.16 -6.93 1.10
CA LYS A 35 10.51 -5.61 1.09
C LYS A 35 11.24 -4.67 0.14
N LEU A 36 10.47 -3.87 -0.58
CA LEU A 36 10.99 -2.87 -1.51
C LEU A 36 10.34 -1.50 -1.23
N PRO A 37 11.11 -0.43 -0.97
CA PRO A 37 10.53 0.91 -0.87
C PRO A 37 9.85 1.33 -2.18
N CYS A 38 8.70 2.00 -2.11
CA CYS A 38 7.96 2.47 -3.27
C CYS A 38 8.81 3.36 -4.17
N LEU A 39 9.56 4.30 -3.59
CA LEU A 39 10.50 5.14 -4.36
C LEU A 39 11.53 4.32 -5.13
N VAL A 40 12.02 3.22 -4.56
CA VAL A 40 12.99 2.33 -5.21
C VAL A 40 12.34 1.60 -6.39
N ALA A 41 11.11 1.11 -6.22
CA ALA A 41 10.37 0.47 -7.32
C ALA A 41 10.18 1.43 -8.51
N PHE A 42 9.86 2.70 -8.25
CA PHE A 42 9.73 3.71 -9.30
C PHE A 42 11.08 4.05 -9.96
N ARG A 43 12.18 4.10 -9.19
CA ARG A 43 13.52 4.28 -9.77
C ARG A 43 13.91 3.12 -10.69
N ILE A 44 13.58 1.88 -10.32
CA ILE A 44 13.80 0.72 -11.19
C ILE A 44 13.00 0.87 -12.50
N ALA A 45 11.74 1.29 -12.41
CA ALA A 45 10.90 1.52 -13.58
C ALA A 45 11.52 2.56 -14.53
N ASP A 46 11.97 3.69 -13.97
CA ASP A 46 12.63 4.77 -14.70
C ASP A 46 13.96 4.33 -15.33
N SER A 47 14.82 3.66 -14.56
CA SER A 47 16.12 3.17 -15.07
C SER A 47 15.99 2.12 -16.18
N LEU A 48 14.95 1.30 -16.14
CA LEU A 48 14.67 0.29 -17.16
C LEU A 48 13.77 0.80 -18.30
N GLN A 49 13.27 2.04 -18.21
CA GLN A 49 12.31 2.61 -19.16
C GLN A 49 11.05 1.74 -19.34
N VAL A 50 10.52 1.19 -18.24
CA VAL A 50 9.32 0.36 -18.20
C VAL A 50 8.21 1.01 -17.37
N ALA A 51 6.97 0.58 -17.55
CA ALA A 51 5.87 1.06 -16.72
C ALA A 51 6.05 0.62 -15.26
N ALA A 52 5.80 1.54 -14.31
CA ALA A 52 5.83 1.21 -12.88
C ALA A 52 4.88 0.06 -12.50
N ALA A 53 3.79 -0.12 -13.26
CA ALA A 53 2.88 -1.25 -13.11
C ALA A 53 3.54 -2.62 -13.37
N GLU A 54 4.51 -2.71 -14.28
CA GLU A 54 5.25 -3.95 -14.53
C GLU A 54 6.21 -4.30 -13.40
N VAL A 55 6.84 -3.29 -12.81
CA VAL A 55 7.66 -3.45 -11.60
C VAL A 55 6.77 -3.89 -10.44
N GLY A 56 5.63 -3.22 -10.24
CA GLY A 56 4.64 -3.59 -9.21
C GLY A 56 4.13 -5.02 -9.36
N LYS A 57 3.77 -5.43 -10.58
CA LYS A 57 3.40 -6.82 -10.91
C LYS A 57 4.51 -7.80 -10.57
N THR A 58 5.76 -7.48 -10.93
CA THR A 58 6.89 -8.34 -10.61
C THR A 58 7.11 -8.47 -9.10
N VAL A 59 7.01 -7.38 -8.35
CA VAL A 59 7.07 -7.39 -6.87
C VAL A 59 5.96 -8.28 -6.29
N ASP A 60 4.73 -8.16 -6.78
CA ASP A 60 3.60 -9.01 -6.36
C ASP A 60 3.87 -10.49 -6.66
N LEU A 61 4.35 -10.83 -7.87
CA LEU A 61 4.65 -12.21 -8.29
C LEU A 61 5.80 -12.83 -7.48
N LEU A 62 6.75 -12.02 -7.02
CA LEU A 62 7.81 -12.44 -6.08
C LEU A 62 7.29 -12.57 -4.63
N ASN A 63 6.02 -12.25 -4.37
CA ASN A 63 5.43 -12.11 -3.05
C ASN A 63 6.21 -11.15 -2.13
N PHE A 64 6.80 -10.11 -2.71
CA PHE A 64 7.49 -9.06 -1.96
C PHE A 64 6.53 -7.94 -1.58
N ARG A 65 6.85 -7.21 -0.51
CA ARG A 65 6.00 -6.14 0.02
C ARG A 65 6.55 -4.76 -0.33
N LEU A 66 5.73 -3.94 -0.97
CA LEU A 66 6.02 -2.51 -1.08
C LEU A 66 5.93 -1.82 0.29
N THR A 67 6.89 -0.95 0.58
CA THR A 67 6.99 -0.18 1.82
C THR A 67 7.28 1.28 1.52
N LYS A 68 7.23 2.18 2.52
CA LYS A 68 7.63 3.59 2.36
C LYS A 68 6.98 4.26 1.14
N CYS A 69 5.65 4.19 1.07
CA CYS A 69 4.86 4.75 -0.04
C CYS A 69 5.16 6.25 -0.21
N GLN A 70 5.37 6.71 -1.46
CA GLN A 70 5.69 8.12 -1.75
C GLN A 70 4.59 9.09 -1.31
N ILE A 71 3.31 8.68 -1.41
CA ILE A 71 2.15 9.46 -0.93
C ILE A 71 1.77 9.14 0.53
N GLY A 72 2.57 8.32 1.21
CA GLY A 72 2.41 8.01 2.63
C GLY A 72 1.32 7.00 2.99
N LEU A 73 0.76 6.24 2.03
CA LEU A 73 -0.33 5.28 2.28
C LEU A 73 0.06 4.13 3.23
N PHE A 74 1.28 3.62 3.12
CA PHE A 74 1.76 2.48 3.93
C PHE A 74 2.44 2.89 5.26
N GLY A 75 2.65 4.20 5.46
CA GLY A 75 3.44 4.74 6.56
C GLY A 75 4.93 4.33 6.51
N TYR A 76 5.67 4.77 7.53
CA TYR A 76 7.07 4.40 7.76
C TYR A 76 7.17 3.57 9.05
N LYS A 77 8.23 2.78 9.20
CA LYS A 77 8.53 2.13 10.50
C LYS A 77 9.50 3.02 11.28
N PRO A 78 9.45 3.01 12.63
CA PRO A 78 8.60 2.19 13.49
C PRO A 78 7.15 2.70 13.65
N GLN A 79 6.91 3.99 13.41
CA GLN A 79 5.61 4.63 13.61
C GLN A 79 4.77 4.61 12.32
N LYS A 80 3.84 3.66 12.23
CA LYS A 80 2.80 3.70 11.19
C LYS A 80 1.93 4.95 11.36
N LYS A 81 1.33 5.45 10.26
CA LYS A 81 0.28 6.49 10.27
C LYS A 81 -0.98 5.96 10.97
N ILE A 82 -0.93 5.81 12.28
CA ILE A 82 -2.13 5.72 13.10
C ILE A 82 -2.37 7.14 13.57
N ILE A 83 -3.19 7.87 12.80
CA ILE A 83 -3.69 9.16 13.26
C ILE A 83 -4.62 8.83 14.42
N LYS A 84 -4.21 9.17 15.65
CA LYS A 84 -5.09 9.05 16.80
C LYS A 84 -6.20 10.07 16.62
N ALA A 85 -7.46 9.62 16.71
CA ALA A 85 -8.59 10.52 16.72
C ALA A 85 -8.38 11.52 17.87
N LYS A 86 -8.49 12.80 17.55
CA LYS A 86 -8.56 13.84 18.58
C LYS A 86 -9.93 13.75 19.24
N GLU A 87 -9.98 13.95 20.55
CA GLU A 87 -11.27 14.08 21.21
C GLU A 87 -12.07 15.22 20.56
N PRO A 88 -13.39 15.06 20.33
CA PRO A 88 -14.19 16.10 19.72
C PRO A 88 -14.20 17.33 20.63
N GLU A 89 -13.55 18.41 20.20
CA GLU A 89 -13.49 19.65 20.97
C GLU A 89 -14.85 20.35 21.01
N ASP A 90 -15.66 20.17 19.95
CA ASP A 90 -16.99 20.77 19.83
C ASP A 90 -18.10 19.72 20.02
N ARG A 91 -18.91 19.92 21.06
CA ARG A 91 -20.07 19.08 21.39
C ARG A 91 -21.20 19.20 20.37
N ASN A 92 -21.39 20.36 19.77
CA ASN A 92 -22.44 20.61 18.78
C ASN A 92 -22.11 19.91 17.47
N LEU A 93 -20.86 19.99 17.01
CA LEU A 93 -20.39 19.25 15.84
C LEU A 93 -20.56 17.74 16.04
N LYS A 94 -20.17 17.22 17.21
CA LYS A 94 -20.34 15.81 17.57
C LYS A 94 -21.81 15.37 17.52
N LYS A 95 -22.71 16.22 18.01
CA LYS A 95 -24.16 15.96 17.99
C LYS A 95 -24.70 15.96 16.56
N ALA A 96 -24.37 16.97 15.76
CA ALA A 96 -24.84 17.10 14.37
C ALA A 96 -24.41 15.90 13.49
N ILE A 97 -23.19 15.40 13.67
CA ILE A 97 -22.71 14.20 12.96
C ILE A 97 -23.53 12.97 13.37
N ARG A 98 -23.76 12.78 14.67
CA ARG A 98 -24.46 11.61 15.21
C ARG A 98 -25.93 11.53 14.81
N GLU A 99 -26.61 12.68 14.76
CA GLU A 99 -28.03 12.75 14.38
C GLU A 99 -28.28 12.41 12.90
N ARG A 100 -27.23 12.44 12.07
CA ARG A 100 -27.30 12.14 10.63
C ARG A 100 -26.77 10.76 10.26
N LEU A 101 -26.50 9.91 11.25
CA LEU A 101 -26.07 8.53 10.99
C LEU A 101 -27.25 7.67 10.52
N VAL A 102 -26.97 6.78 9.58
CA VAL A 102 -27.85 5.72 9.10
C VAL A 102 -27.13 4.40 9.36
N GLU A 103 -27.70 3.52 10.18
CA GLU A 103 -27.06 2.26 10.58
C GLU A 103 -25.64 2.43 11.13
N GLU A 104 -25.44 3.39 12.05
CA GLU A 104 -24.12 3.72 12.64
C GLU A 104 -23.05 4.18 11.61
N ARG A 105 -23.47 4.56 10.39
CA ARG A 105 -22.61 5.07 9.31
C ARG A 105 -23.07 6.45 8.90
N GLN A 106 -22.13 7.28 8.42
CA GLN A 106 -22.45 8.60 7.87
C GLN A 106 -22.43 8.52 6.34
N PRO A 107 -23.59 8.53 5.66
CA PRO A 107 -23.61 8.59 4.20
C PRO A 107 -22.96 9.87 3.69
N CYS A 108 -22.26 9.82 2.55
CA CYS A 108 -21.61 11.01 1.99
C CYS A 108 -22.59 12.16 1.77
N ILE A 109 -23.82 11.86 1.32
CA ILE A 109 -24.88 12.87 1.10
C ILE A 109 -25.27 13.61 2.39
N SER A 110 -25.10 12.99 3.56
CA SER A 110 -25.46 13.57 4.86
C SER A 110 -24.27 14.25 5.55
N ALA A 111 -23.05 14.05 5.03
CA ALA A 111 -21.79 14.55 5.57
C ALA A 111 -21.35 15.90 4.97
N TRP A 112 -21.75 16.17 3.73
CA TRP A 112 -21.61 17.47 3.07
C TRP A 112 -22.78 18.39 3.45
#